data_AF-A0A8J5XK45-F1
#
_entry.id   AF-A0A8J5XK45-F1
#
_cell.length_a   1.000
_cell.length_b   1.000
_cell.length_c   1.000
_cell.angle_alpha   90.00
_cell.angle_beta   90.00
_cell.angle_gamma   90.00
#
_symmetry.space_group_name_H-M   'P 1'
#
loop_
_entity.id
_entity.type
_entity.pdbx_description
1 polymer ?
#
loop_
_entity_poly.entity_id
_entity_poly.type
_entity_poly.pdbx_seq_one_letter_code
_entity_poly.pdbx_strand_id
1 'polypeptide(L)'
;MKLGATLARTETRLVIADALQKRLDALRERQAACDAQRAAVVAELLQLAAELGDGGAHERGGATARARAPAAAPAAAAAAAVVPDSPATRGARTPVSTVTFRDVSHVPAESRGDTLTVHADEPIVTHICTAWKVCGALRCRLGCITLGAEGEQAVLVAHERGQSWTSAVPPLALAAVQARVGASTEERAASEQRVAYAAFGTDDRYYVRWESGLHDWIADEACSAQIKARPVATVTFGAEWASHLILFKDGAVTYAQVPPACARALRERASPADARLRDAALGPAGEWWLAYADGTCAWGGVGAQLDAALRAHDTAGGEVTCVRFGVGGTWVLRASERSDAVRALLRAAP
;
A
#
# COMPACT_ATOMS: atom_id res chain seq x y z
N MET A 1 -26.73 -23.02 -45.95
CA MET A 1 -26.69 -22.52 -44.56
C MET A 1 -25.31 -22.10 -44.05
N LYS A 2 -24.16 -22.59 -44.57
CA LYS A 2 -22.82 -22.19 -44.07
C LYS A 2 -22.40 -20.73 -44.38
N LEU A 3 -22.90 -20.11 -45.44
CA LEU A 3 -22.54 -18.72 -45.82
C LEU A 3 -23.06 -17.65 -44.84
N GLY A 4 -24.23 -17.85 -44.22
CA GLY A 4 -24.82 -16.85 -43.31
C GLY A 4 -24.02 -16.68 -42.01
N ALA A 5 -23.43 -17.76 -41.48
CA ALA A 5 -22.62 -17.71 -40.26
C ALA A 5 -21.29 -16.97 -40.46
N THR A 6 -20.72 -17.02 -41.68
CA THR A 6 -19.48 -16.30 -42.00
C THR A 6 -19.73 -14.80 -42.15
N LEU A 7 -20.85 -14.41 -42.76
CA LEU A 7 -21.22 -13.00 -42.91
C LEU A 7 -21.44 -12.33 -41.55
N ALA A 8 -22.23 -12.95 -40.67
CA ALA A 8 -22.51 -12.42 -39.33
C ALA A 8 -21.25 -12.24 -38.46
N ARG A 9 -20.27 -13.14 -38.59
CA ARG A 9 -18.96 -12.99 -37.91
C ARG A 9 -18.14 -11.83 -38.45
N THR A 10 -18.30 -11.49 -39.72
CA THR A 10 -17.54 -10.42 -40.37
C THR A 10 -18.10 -9.05 -39.98
N GLU A 11 -19.42 -8.91 -39.95
CA GLU A 11 -20.10 -7.70 -39.44
C GLU A 11 -19.76 -7.43 -37.97
N THR A 12 -19.79 -8.47 -37.13
CA THR A 12 -19.43 -8.34 -35.71
C THR A 12 -17.98 -7.86 -35.53
N ARG A 13 -17.04 -8.35 -36.35
CA ARG A 13 -15.63 -7.93 -36.31
C ARG A 13 -15.46 -6.47 -36.71
N LEU A 14 -16.21 -5.98 -37.70
CA LEU A 14 -16.16 -4.58 -38.12
C LEU A 14 -16.68 -3.63 -37.04
N VAL A 15 -17.77 -3.99 -36.37
CA VAL A 15 -18.32 -3.19 -35.25
C VAL A 15 -17.33 -3.13 -34.08
N ILE A 16 -16.68 -4.25 -33.74
CA ILE A 16 -15.66 -4.28 -32.68
C ILE A 16 -14.44 -3.43 -33.08
N ALA A 17 -13.99 -3.52 -34.33
CA ALA A 17 -12.84 -2.73 -34.82
C ALA A 17 -13.12 -1.22 -34.76
N ASP A 18 -14.31 -0.78 -35.19
CA ASP A 18 -14.73 0.63 -35.10
C ASP A 18 -14.80 1.12 -33.65
N ALA A 19 -15.35 0.31 -32.73
CA ALA A 19 -15.40 0.64 -31.31
C ALA A 19 -14.00 0.76 -30.67
N LEU A 20 -13.07 -0.12 -31.04
CA LEU A 20 -11.68 -0.06 -30.58
C LEU A 20 -10.96 1.17 -31.14
N GLN A 21 -11.17 1.51 -32.41
CA GLN A 21 -10.59 2.69 -33.03
C GLN A 21 -11.06 3.97 -32.35
N LYS A 22 -12.37 4.12 -32.11
CA LYS A 22 -12.94 5.25 -31.36
C LYS A 22 -12.35 5.39 -29.96
N ARG A 23 -12.13 4.27 -29.27
CA ARG A 23 -11.52 4.27 -27.93
C ARG A 23 -10.04 4.67 -27.99
N LEU A 24 -9.30 4.24 -29.01
CA LEU A 24 -7.91 4.63 -29.22
C LEU A 24 -7.79 6.13 -29.49
N ASP A 25 -8.67 6.70 -30.31
CA ASP A 25 -8.65 8.13 -30.63
C ASP A 25 -9.01 8.98 -29.40
N ALA A 26 -9.98 8.56 -28.59
CA ALA A 26 -10.29 9.22 -27.31
C ALA A 26 -9.11 9.19 -26.31
N LEU A 27 -8.31 8.11 -26.32
CA LEU A 27 -7.10 8.03 -25.48
C LEU A 27 -6.00 8.98 -25.99
N ARG A 28 -5.84 9.11 -27.31
CA ARG A 28 -4.89 10.06 -27.91
C ARG A 28 -5.25 11.51 -27.61
N GLU A 29 -6.53 11.87 -27.65
CA GLU A 29 -7.01 13.20 -27.27
C GLU A 29 -6.71 13.52 -25.79
N ARG A 30 -6.94 12.55 -24.89
CA ARG A 30 -6.60 12.72 -23.46
C ARG A 30 -5.10 12.88 -23.25
N GLN A 31 -4.28 12.08 -23.93
CA GLN A 31 -2.82 12.19 -23.86
C GLN A 31 -2.35 13.58 -24.31
N ALA A 32 -2.87 14.07 -25.44
CA ALA A 32 -2.56 15.40 -25.94
C ALA A 32 -2.95 16.51 -24.94
N ALA A 33 -4.10 16.38 -24.27
CA ALA A 33 -4.51 17.32 -23.23
C ALA A 33 -3.57 17.32 -22.01
N CYS A 34 -3.14 16.14 -21.55
CA CYS A 34 -2.16 16.01 -20.46
C CYS A 34 -0.80 16.62 -20.84
N ASP A 35 -0.33 16.40 -22.06
CA ASP A 35 0.94 16.96 -22.54
C ASP A 35 0.85 18.50 -22.64
N ALA A 36 -0.29 19.05 -23.06
CA ALA A 36 -0.54 20.49 -23.04
C ALA A 36 -0.51 21.07 -21.61
N GLN A 37 -1.13 20.40 -20.64
CA GLN A 37 -1.09 20.81 -19.23
C GLN A 37 0.33 20.78 -18.66
N ARG A 38 1.10 19.73 -18.96
CA ARG A 38 2.51 19.63 -18.53
C ARG A 38 3.35 20.77 -19.11
N ALA A 39 3.17 21.08 -20.39
CA ALA A 39 3.86 22.21 -21.03
C ALA A 39 3.51 23.55 -20.37
N ALA A 40 2.24 23.76 -20.00
CA ALA A 40 1.81 24.97 -19.30
C ALA A 40 2.47 25.11 -17.92
N VAL A 41 2.52 24.03 -17.13
CA VAL A 41 3.19 24.03 -15.81
C VAL A 41 4.68 24.30 -15.94
N VAL A 42 5.36 23.69 -16.93
CA VAL A 42 6.79 23.95 -17.17
C VAL A 42 7.03 25.42 -17.55
N ALA A 43 6.16 26.01 -18.37
CA ALA A 43 6.26 27.43 -18.73
C ALA A 43 6.10 28.34 -17.49
N GLU A 44 5.15 28.05 -16.60
CA GLU A 44 4.94 28.78 -15.35
C GLU A 44 6.16 28.69 -14.42
N LEU A 45 6.76 27.51 -14.28
CA LEU A 45 7.97 27.31 -13.49
C LEU A 45 9.18 28.07 -14.05
N LEU A 46 9.33 28.12 -15.38
CA LEU A 46 10.39 28.89 -16.03
C LEU A 46 10.20 30.40 -15.84
N GLN A 47 8.96 30.88 -15.86
CA GLN A 47 8.66 32.28 -15.58
C GLN A 47 9.01 32.64 -14.12
N LEU A 48 8.60 31.82 -13.15
CA LEU A 48 8.95 32.01 -11.74
C LEU A 48 10.47 31.99 -11.51
N ALA A 49 11.20 31.11 -12.20
CA ALA A 49 12.66 31.07 -12.12
C ALA A 49 13.32 32.34 -12.66
N ALA A 50 12.78 32.93 -13.74
CA ALA A 50 13.27 34.20 -14.29
C ALA A 50 13.03 35.37 -13.32
N GLU A 51 11.85 35.44 -12.71
CA GLU A 51 11.50 36.47 -11.72
C GLU A 51 12.39 36.40 -10.47
N LEU A 52 12.81 35.19 -10.06
CA LEU A 52 13.76 35.01 -8.95
C LEU A 52 15.22 35.32 -9.33
N GLY A 53 15.59 35.16 -10.60
CA GLY A 53 16.95 35.39 -11.09
C GLY A 53 17.35 36.88 -11.19
N ASP A 54 16.40 37.76 -11.50
CA ASP A 54 16.67 39.19 -11.70
C ASP A 54 16.76 40.00 -10.39
N GLY A 55 16.38 39.43 -9.24
CA GLY A 55 16.36 40.12 -7.95
C GLY A 55 17.69 40.22 -7.20
N GLY A 56 18.79 39.65 -7.71
CA GLY A 56 20.02 39.41 -6.93
C GLY A 56 21.21 40.37 -7.14
N ALA A 57 21.08 41.42 -7.95
CA ALA A 57 22.24 42.22 -8.38
C ALA A 57 22.47 43.55 -7.63
N HIS A 58 21.71 43.87 -6.57
CA HIS A 58 21.93 45.08 -5.79
C HIS A 58 22.40 44.82 -4.35
N GLU A 59 23.53 45.49 -4.03
CA GLU A 59 24.14 45.71 -2.71
C GLU A 59 25.08 44.62 -2.15
N ARG A 60 26.29 44.54 -2.74
CA ARG A 60 27.52 44.31 -1.96
C ARG A 60 28.36 45.59 -1.94
N GLY A 61 27.93 46.54 -1.10
CA GLY A 61 28.76 47.63 -0.62
C GLY A 61 29.75 47.10 0.43
N GLY A 62 31.03 47.43 0.25
CA GLY A 62 32.15 46.82 0.94
C GLY A 62 32.22 47.05 2.46
N ALA A 63 32.80 46.07 3.15
CA ALA A 63 33.40 46.26 4.46
C ALA A 63 34.80 45.63 4.46
N THR A 64 35.77 46.49 4.76
CA THR A 64 37.20 46.26 4.73
C THR A 64 37.69 45.33 5.85
N ALA A 65 38.74 44.59 5.52
CA ALA A 65 39.46 43.67 6.39
C ALA A 65 40.12 44.36 7.60
N ARG A 66 40.04 43.72 8.77
CA ARG A 66 41.06 43.82 9.82
C ARG A 66 41.35 42.44 10.39
N ALA A 67 42.61 42.02 10.22
CA ALA A 67 43.19 40.82 10.78
C ALA A 67 43.37 40.93 12.30
N ARG A 68 43.07 39.85 13.03
CA ARG A 68 43.72 39.56 14.31
C ARG A 68 43.74 38.04 14.57
N ALA A 69 44.91 37.58 14.98
CA ALA A 69 45.31 36.19 15.21
C ALA A 69 44.75 35.62 16.55
N PRO A 70 44.97 34.31 16.85
CA PRO A 70 44.03 33.47 17.57
C PRO A 70 44.25 33.41 19.09
N ALA A 71 43.20 33.10 19.84
CA ALA A 71 43.31 32.63 21.22
C ALA A 71 42.20 31.62 21.56
N ALA A 72 42.66 30.45 22.00
CA ALA A 72 42.13 29.52 22.99
C ALA A 72 40.61 29.23 23.11
N ALA A 73 40.29 27.93 23.03
CA ALA A 73 39.07 27.31 23.54
C ALA A 73 38.89 27.57 25.06
N PRO A 74 37.65 27.44 25.58
CA PRO A 74 37.27 26.13 26.09
C PRO A 74 35.80 25.72 25.86
N ALA A 75 35.57 24.45 26.16
CA ALA A 75 34.32 23.68 26.15
C ALA A 75 33.09 24.39 26.71
N ALA A 76 31.93 24.15 26.07
CA ALA A 76 30.64 24.06 26.75
C ALA A 76 29.62 23.30 25.87
N ALA A 77 28.83 22.48 26.55
CA ALA A 77 27.73 21.67 26.04
C ALA A 77 26.60 22.51 25.40
N ALA A 78 25.96 21.95 24.37
CA ALA A 78 24.63 22.33 23.89
C ALA A 78 23.99 21.07 23.28
N ALA A 79 23.00 20.50 23.95
CA ALA A 79 21.58 20.80 23.76
C ALA A 79 21.05 20.20 22.45
N ALA A 80 20.34 19.08 22.59
CA ALA A 80 19.55 18.46 21.53
C ALA A 80 18.52 19.47 21.01
N ALA A 81 18.62 19.80 19.73
CA ALA A 81 17.61 20.57 19.03
C ALA A 81 16.35 19.71 18.89
N VAL A 82 15.31 20.08 19.63
CA VAL A 82 13.93 19.67 19.36
C VAL A 82 13.52 20.33 18.05
N VAL A 83 13.27 19.51 17.03
CA VAL A 83 12.63 19.94 15.79
C VAL A 83 11.19 20.33 16.12
N PRO A 84 10.72 21.56 15.82
CA PRO A 84 9.33 21.92 16.04
C PRO A 84 8.43 21.17 15.04
N ASP A 85 7.36 20.59 15.57
CA ASP A 85 6.23 20.06 14.81
C ASP A 85 5.76 21.08 13.78
N SER A 86 5.74 20.66 12.52
CA SER A 86 5.10 21.39 11.44
C SER A 86 3.57 21.30 11.64
N PRO A 87 2.81 22.39 11.52
CA PRO A 87 1.38 22.38 11.81
C PRO A 87 0.64 21.59 10.73
N ALA A 88 0.23 20.36 11.07
CA ALA A 88 -0.72 19.60 10.30
C ALA A 88 -1.99 20.42 10.08
N THR A 89 -2.36 20.55 8.80
CA THR A 89 -3.58 21.18 8.31
C THR A 89 -4.83 20.58 8.95
N ARG A 90 -5.80 21.46 9.25
CA ARG A 90 -7.10 21.21 9.89
C ARG A 90 -7.89 20.02 9.30
N GLY A 91 -7.85 18.87 9.97
CA GLY A 91 -8.95 18.38 10.81
C GLY A 91 -10.35 18.19 10.21
N ALA A 92 -10.50 17.52 9.07
CA ALA A 92 -11.72 16.73 8.83
C ALA A 92 -11.52 15.37 9.50
N ARG A 93 -12.38 15.01 10.46
CA ARG A 93 -12.32 13.67 11.09
C ARG A 93 -12.71 12.63 10.04
N THR A 94 -11.76 11.84 9.58
CA THR A 94 -12.06 10.65 8.77
C THR A 94 -12.87 9.67 9.64
N PRO A 95 -14.07 9.25 9.19
CA PRO A 95 -14.89 8.32 9.97
C PRO A 95 -14.17 6.98 10.12
N VAL A 96 -14.05 6.49 11.36
CA VAL A 96 -13.67 5.09 11.62
C VAL A 96 -14.88 4.24 11.28
N SER A 97 -14.74 3.33 10.32
CA SER A 97 -15.81 2.38 9.97
C SER A 97 -15.38 0.98 10.37
N THR A 98 -15.79 0.56 11.56
CA THR A 98 -15.59 -0.83 11.99
C THR A 98 -16.65 -1.70 11.34
N VAL A 99 -16.22 -2.59 10.43
CA VAL A 99 -17.13 -3.51 9.73
C VAL A 99 -16.99 -4.90 10.36
N THR A 100 -17.75 -5.14 11.43
CA THR A 100 -17.80 -6.47 12.05
C THR A 100 -18.85 -7.33 11.35
N PHE A 101 -18.43 -8.41 10.67
CA PHE A 101 -19.37 -9.34 10.05
C PHE A 101 -19.77 -10.43 11.04
N ARG A 102 -20.95 -10.24 11.65
CA ARG A 102 -21.63 -11.24 12.49
C ARG A 102 -22.66 -11.98 11.66
N ASP A 103 -22.72 -13.30 11.78
CA ASP A 103 -23.88 -14.10 11.41
C ASP A 103 -24.44 -13.93 9.99
N VAL A 104 -23.58 -13.97 8.97
CA VAL A 104 -24.07 -14.38 7.65
C VAL A 104 -24.07 -15.91 7.65
N SER A 105 -25.26 -16.52 7.76
CA SER A 105 -25.52 -17.97 7.81
C SER A 105 -24.97 -18.77 6.61
N HIS A 106 -24.28 -18.10 5.68
CA HIS A 106 -23.72 -18.62 4.45
C HIS A 106 -22.21 -18.42 4.31
N VAL A 107 -21.52 -17.84 5.30
CA VAL A 107 -20.04 -17.75 5.29
C VAL A 107 -19.43 -19.12 5.65
N PRO A 108 -18.41 -19.60 4.90
CA PRO A 108 -17.67 -20.83 5.22
C PRO A 108 -17.22 -20.84 6.68
N ALA A 109 -17.32 -22.00 7.35
CA ALA A 109 -17.06 -22.11 8.80
C ALA A 109 -15.68 -21.58 9.22
N GLU A 110 -14.68 -21.72 8.34
CA GLU A 110 -13.30 -21.23 8.51
C GLU A 110 -13.12 -19.71 8.42
N SER A 111 -14.09 -18.99 7.84
CA SER A 111 -14.11 -17.52 7.79
C SER A 111 -15.11 -16.94 8.80
N ARG A 112 -15.78 -17.79 9.59
CA ARG A 112 -16.62 -17.35 10.70
C ARG A 112 -15.71 -16.87 11.81
N GLY A 113 -15.75 -15.56 12.04
CA GLY A 113 -14.97 -14.92 13.08
C GLY A 113 -13.74 -14.19 12.58
N ASP A 114 -13.57 -13.88 11.30
CA ASP A 114 -12.61 -12.82 10.96
C ASP A 114 -13.27 -11.46 11.12
N THR A 115 -12.64 -10.55 11.87
CA THR A 115 -13.02 -9.15 11.94
C THR A 115 -12.15 -8.34 10.98
N LEU A 116 -12.77 -7.48 10.18
CA LEU A 116 -12.09 -6.47 9.38
C LEU A 116 -12.42 -5.07 9.94
N THR A 117 -11.41 -4.39 10.47
CA THR A 117 -11.54 -3.00 10.91
C THR A 117 -10.85 -2.10 9.89
N VAL A 118 -11.58 -1.12 9.37
CA VAL A 118 -11.10 -0.21 8.33
C VAL A 118 -11.18 1.22 8.85
N HIS A 119 -10.05 1.91 8.87
CA HIS A 119 -10.00 3.34 9.09
C HIS A 119 -9.54 4.01 7.81
N ALA A 120 -10.48 4.57 7.08
CA ALA A 120 -10.25 5.08 5.75
C ALA A 120 -11.35 6.05 5.34
N ASP A 121 -11.14 6.81 4.26
CA ASP A 121 -12.19 7.64 3.70
C ASP A 121 -13.35 6.78 3.17
N GLU A 122 -14.55 7.36 3.14
CA GLU A 122 -15.79 6.68 2.76
C GLU A 122 -15.72 5.91 1.42
N PRO A 123 -15.02 6.38 0.37
CA PRO A 123 -14.87 5.63 -0.87
C PRO A 123 -14.09 4.31 -0.70
N ILE A 124 -13.01 4.28 0.09
CA ILE A 124 -12.29 3.02 0.41
C ILE A 124 -13.24 2.10 1.15
N VAL A 125 -13.85 2.60 2.23
CA VAL A 125 -14.73 1.78 3.09
C VAL A 125 -15.83 1.15 2.24
N THR A 126 -16.45 1.94 1.36
CA THR A 126 -17.50 1.48 0.45
C THR A 126 -16.98 0.43 -0.52
N HIS A 127 -15.80 0.62 -1.11
CA HIS A 127 -15.20 -0.33 -2.04
C HIS A 127 -14.88 -1.67 -1.36
N ILE A 128 -14.21 -1.63 -0.20
CA ILE A 128 -13.88 -2.81 0.60
C ILE A 128 -15.17 -3.51 1.05
N CYS A 129 -16.15 -2.77 1.55
CA CYS A 129 -17.45 -3.33 1.96
C CYS A 129 -18.17 -3.97 0.79
N THR A 130 -18.12 -3.38 -0.40
CA THR A 130 -18.77 -3.93 -1.60
C THR A 130 -18.09 -5.23 -2.03
N ALA A 131 -16.76 -5.21 -2.15
CA ALA A 131 -15.98 -6.40 -2.47
C ALA A 131 -16.24 -7.51 -1.44
N TRP A 132 -16.27 -7.18 -0.15
CA TRP A 132 -16.53 -8.14 0.92
C TRP A 132 -17.98 -8.64 0.94
N LYS A 133 -18.99 -7.78 0.71
CA LYS A 133 -20.41 -8.19 0.58
C LYS A 133 -20.59 -9.15 -0.59
N VAL A 134 -19.95 -8.85 -1.73
CA VAL A 134 -19.89 -9.74 -2.88
C VAL A 134 -19.24 -11.07 -2.47
N CYS A 135 -18.14 -11.04 -1.71
CA CYS A 135 -17.52 -12.27 -1.22
C CYS A 135 -18.44 -13.10 -0.31
N GLY A 136 -19.12 -12.45 0.64
CA GLY A 136 -20.06 -13.10 1.55
C GLY A 136 -21.26 -13.70 0.82
N ALA A 137 -21.83 -12.98 -0.15
CA ALA A 137 -22.92 -13.48 -1.00
C ALA A 137 -22.47 -14.68 -1.86
N LEU A 138 -21.23 -14.64 -2.37
CA LEU A 138 -20.63 -15.69 -3.18
C LEU A 138 -19.99 -16.81 -2.36
N ARG A 139 -20.03 -16.74 -1.02
CA ARG A 139 -19.37 -17.67 -0.11
C ARG A 139 -17.88 -17.88 -0.40
N CYS A 140 -17.18 -16.85 -0.88
CA CYS A 140 -15.76 -16.96 -1.18
C CYS A 140 -14.89 -16.33 -0.12
N ARG A 141 -13.69 -16.90 0.07
CA ARG A 141 -12.67 -16.34 0.94
C ARG A 141 -12.06 -15.08 0.33
N LEU A 142 -11.82 -14.11 1.20
CA LEU A 142 -11.00 -12.96 0.87
C LEU A 142 -9.52 -13.35 0.91
N GLY A 143 -8.83 -13.22 -0.22
CA GLY A 143 -7.42 -13.56 -0.37
C GLY A 143 -6.51 -12.46 0.18
N CYS A 144 -6.47 -11.32 -0.52
CA CYS A 144 -5.61 -10.20 -0.15
C CYS A 144 -6.37 -8.87 -0.15
N ILE A 145 -6.03 -8.01 0.81
CA ILE A 145 -6.29 -6.57 0.76
C ILE A 145 -4.92 -5.88 0.83
N THR A 146 -4.71 -4.88 -0.01
CA THR A 146 -3.59 -3.95 0.13
C THR A 146 -4.07 -2.52 -0.04
N LEU A 147 -3.41 -1.61 0.66
CA LEU A 147 -3.57 -0.17 0.51
C LEU A 147 -2.32 0.40 -0.18
N GLY A 148 -2.48 1.47 -0.97
CA GLY A 148 -1.38 2.19 -1.62
C GLY A 148 -0.88 3.39 -0.84
N ALA A 149 0.36 3.78 -1.17
CA ALA A 149 1.10 4.86 -0.54
C ALA A 149 1.13 6.17 -1.35
N GLU A 150 0.58 6.20 -2.57
CA GLU A 150 0.44 7.44 -3.33
C GLU A 150 -0.85 8.18 -2.97
N GLY A 151 -0.87 9.51 -3.15
CA GLY A 151 -1.93 10.42 -2.68
C GLY A 151 -3.38 10.06 -3.06
N GLU A 152 -3.57 9.04 -3.91
CA GLU A 152 -4.84 8.36 -4.10
C GLU A 152 -4.85 6.97 -3.45
N GLN A 153 -5.94 6.69 -2.76
CA GLN A 153 -6.16 5.48 -1.98
C GLN A 153 -6.30 4.22 -2.85
N ALA A 154 -5.17 3.62 -3.23
CA ALA A 154 -5.14 2.36 -3.96
C ALA A 154 -5.68 1.24 -3.09
N VAL A 155 -6.70 0.52 -3.57
CA VAL A 155 -7.19 -0.69 -2.91
C VAL A 155 -7.21 -1.78 -3.96
N LEU A 156 -6.58 -2.92 -3.66
CA LEU A 156 -6.78 -4.15 -4.41
C LEU A 156 -7.33 -5.21 -3.45
N VAL A 157 -8.47 -5.77 -3.84
CA VAL A 157 -9.16 -6.84 -3.13
C VAL A 157 -9.23 -8.06 -4.04
N ALA A 158 -8.51 -9.12 -3.69
CA ALA A 158 -8.62 -10.41 -4.37
C ALA A 158 -9.43 -11.41 -3.54
N HIS A 159 -10.27 -12.19 -4.20
CA HIS A 159 -11.12 -13.21 -3.59
C HIS A 159 -11.25 -14.44 -4.51
N GLU A 160 -11.86 -15.52 -4.04
CA GLU A 160 -11.83 -16.78 -4.81
C GLU A 160 -12.55 -16.72 -6.16
N ARG A 161 -13.47 -15.77 -6.34
CA ARG A 161 -14.26 -15.61 -7.57
C ARG A 161 -13.82 -14.43 -8.43
N GLY A 162 -12.74 -13.75 -8.08
CA GLY A 162 -12.28 -12.61 -8.84
C GLY A 162 -11.47 -11.62 -8.02
N GLN A 163 -11.38 -10.42 -8.55
CA GLN A 163 -10.58 -9.35 -7.99
C GLN A 163 -11.22 -8.02 -8.37
N SER A 164 -11.13 -7.06 -7.46
CA SER A 164 -11.61 -5.70 -7.62
C SER A 164 -10.54 -4.74 -7.17
N TRP A 165 -10.49 -3.57 -7.79
CA TRP A 165 -9.51 -2.54 -7.48
C TRP A 165 -10.11 -1.14 -7.65
N THR A 166 -9.53 -0.17 -6.94
CA THR A 166 -9.80 1.26 -7.17
C THR A 166 -8.96 1.78 -8.34
N SER A 167 -9.32 2.95 -8.88
CA SER A 167 -8.56 3.61 -9.94
C SER A 167 -7.15 4.00 -9.54
N ALA A 168 -6.88 4.07 -8.24
CA ALA A 168 -5.62 4.48 -7.64
C ALA A 168 -4.56 3.37 -7.58
N VAL A 169 -4.87 2.15 -8.02
CA VAL A 169 -3.84 1.09 -8.17
C VAL A 169 -2.84 1.52 -9.24
N PRO A 170 -1.51 1.42 -8.98
CA PRO A 170 -0.49 1.82 -9.94
C PRO A 170 -0.77 1.23 -11.33
N PRO A 171 -0.79 2.03 -12.41
CA PRO A 171 -1.19 1.56 -13.74
C PRO A 171 -0.39 0.35 -14.22
N LEU A 172 0.90 0.28 -13.88
CA LEU A 172 1.75 -0.85 -14.22
C LEU A 172 1.41 -2.12 -13.42
N ALA A 173 1.08 -1.98 -12.14
CA ALA A 173 0.57 -3.10 -11.34
C ALA A 173 -0.76 -3.61 -11.90
N LEU A 174 -1.65 -2.68 -12.27
CA LEU A 174 -2.93 -3.01 -12.87
C LEU A 174 -2.74 -3.72 -14.23
N ALA A 175 -1.83 -3.22 -15.07
CA ALA A 175 -1.50 -3.85 -16.35
C ALA A 175 -0.95 -5.28 -16.15
N ALA A 176 -0.05 -5.49 -15.18
CA ALA A 176 0.48 -6.81 -14.84
C ALA A 176 -0.63 -7.77 -14.39
N VAL A 177 -1.52 -7.29 -13.52
CA VAL A 177 -2.68 -8.05 -13.03
C VAL A 177 -3.66 -8.39 -14.18
N GLN A 178 -3.98 -7.42 -15.04
CA GLN A 178 -4.90 -7.59 -16.17
C GLN A 178 -4.33 -8.51 -17.26
N ALA A 179 -3.04 -8.37 -17.59
CA ALA A 179 -2.37 -9.20 -18.59
C ALA A 179 -2.42 -10.68 -18.20
N ARG A 180 -2.38 -10.98 -16.90
CA ARG A 180 -2.52 -12.34 -16.40
C ARG A 180 -3.98 -12.80 -16.47
N VAL A 181 -4.91 -12.06 -15.89
CA VAL A 181 -6.33 -12.47 -15.88
C VAL A 181 -6.93 -12.62 -17.29
N GLY A 182 -6.53 -11.79 -18.24
CA GLY A 182 -7.01 -11.89 -19.62
C GLY A 182 -6.48 -13.10 -20.41
N ALA A 183 -5.44 -13.79 -19.91
CA ALA A 183 -4.76 -14.86 -20.64
C ALA A 183 -5.34 -16.25 -20.39
N SER A 184 -6.25 -16.44 -19.43
CA SER A 184 -6.83 -17.75 -19.12
C SER A 184 -8.32 -17.83 -19.44
N THR A 185 -8.69 -18.74 -20.33
CA THR A 185 -10.09 -19.15 -20.55
C THR A 185 -10.48 -20.40 -19.76
N GLU A 186 -9.54 -21.07 -19.10
CA GLU A 186 -9.80 -22.30 -18.34
C GLU A 186 -9.90 -22.03 -16.85
N GLU A 187 -10.89 -22.65 -16.18
CA GLU A 187 -11.20 -22.42 -14.76
C GLU A 187 -10.03 -22.78 -13.83
N ARG A 188 -9.22 -23.78 -14.20
CA ARG A 188 -8.03 -24.18 -13.43
C ARG A 188 -6.91 -23.15 -13.54
N ALA A 189 -6.65 -22.66 -14.76
CA ALA A 189 -5.69 -21.58 -14.98
C ALA A 189 -6.18 -20.24 -14.38
N ALA A 190 -7.50 -20.04 -14.24
CA ALA A 190 -8.05 -18.88 -13.53
C ALA A 190 -7.69 -18.89 -12.03
N SER A 191 -7.63 -20.06 -11.39
CA SER A 191 -7.24 -20.16 -9.96
C SER A 191 -5.77 -19.83 -9.72
N GLU A 192 -4.88 -20.24 -10.62
CA GLU A 192 -3.43 -19.99 -10.56
C GLU A 192 -3.06 -18.53 -10.84
N GLN A 193 -3.94 -17.83 -11.56
CA GLN A 193 -3.83 -16.40 -11.88
C GLN A 193 -4.48 -15.49 -10.84
N ARG A 194 -4.95 -16.04 -9.71
CA ARG A 194 -5.45 -15.22 -8.60
C ARG A 194 -4.29 -14.55 -7.87
N VAL A 195 -4.45 -13.27 -7.57
CA VAL A 195 -3.50 -12.53 -6.74
C VAL A 195 -3.56 -13.09 -5.31
N ALA A 196 -2.44 -13.63 -4.83
CA ALA A 196 -2.27 -14.14 -3.48
C ALA A 196 -1.75 -13.06 -2.53
N TYR A 197 -0.97 -12.10 -3.05
CA TYR A 197 -0.41 -10.99 -2.29
C TYR A 197 -0.13 -9.82 -3.21
N ALA A 198 -0.36 -8.60 -2.73
CA ALA A 198 0.05 -7.39 -3.38
C ALA A 198 0.57 -6.40 -2.32
N ALA A 199 1.53 -5.59 -2.70
CA ALA A 199 2.00 -4.43 -1.96
C ALA A 199 2.25 -3.28 -2.91
N PHE A 200 1.83 -2.09 -2.53
CA PHE A 200 1.95 -0.87 -3.31
C PHE A 200 2.75 0.15 -2.50
N GLY A 201 3.77 0.72 -3.14
CA GLY A 201 4.58 1.79 -2.56
C GLY A 201 4.33 3.11 -3.29
N THR A 202 5.14 4.09 -2.94
CA THR A 202 5.30 5.37 -3.65
C THR A 202 5.98 5.20 -5.01
N ASP A 203 5.76 6.15 -5.93
CA ASP A 203 6.35 6.26 -7.27
C ASP A 203 6.05 5.06 -8.18
N ASP A 204 4.79 4.67 -8.29
CA ASP A 204 4.30 3.50 -9.05
C ASP A 204 4.93 2.15 -8.63
N ARG A 205 5.59 2.10 -7.47
CA ARG A 205 6.23 0.89 -6.94
C ARG A 205 5.20 -0.16 -6.59
N TYR A 206 5.44 -1.40 -7.00
CA TYR A 206 4.57 -2.50 -6.64
C TYR A 206 5.29 -3.83 -6.56
N TYR A 207 4.68 -4.75 -5.83
CA TYR A 207 5.00 -6.16 -5.84
C TYR A 207 3.68 -6.93 -5.84
N VAL A 208 3.49 -7.79 -6.84
CA VAL A 208 2.31 -8.66 -6.95
C VAL A 208 2.80 -10.10 -7.02
N ARG A 209 2.15 -10.98 -6.24
CA ARG A 209 2.37 -12.42 -6.26
C ARG A 209 1.06 -13.14 -6.47
N TRP A 210 1.06 -14.13 -7.36
CA TRP A 210 -0.09 -14.98 -7.64
C TRP A 210 -0.03 -16.30 -6.87
N GLU A 211 -1.16 -17.01 -6.81
CA GLU A 211 -1.28 -18.34 -6.19
C GLU A 211 -0.36 -19.38 -6.86
N SER A 212 -0.09 -19.23 -8.15
CA SER A 212 0.92 -20.02 -8.87
C SER A 212 2.35 -19.85 -8.34
N GLY A 213 2.60 -18.85 -7.48
CA GLY A 213 3.94 -18.49 -6.99
C GLY A 213 4.73 -17.58 -7.94
N LEU A 214 4.18 -17.30 -9.13
CA LEU A 214 4.68 -16.24 -10.00
C LEU A 214 4.57 -14.89 -9.30
N HIS A 215 5.44 -13.96 -9.67
CA HIS A 215 5.46 -12.61 -9.14
C HIS A 215 5.97 -11.62 -10.20
N ASP A 216 5.54 -10.38 -10.06
CA ASP A 216 5.91 -9.24 -10.90
C ASP A 216 6.07 -8.01 -10.00
N TRP A 217 7.01 -7.13 -10.34
CA TRP A 217 7.35 -6.02 -9.47
C TRP A 217 8.05 -4.87 -10.20
N ILE A 218 7.89 -3.69 -9.61
CA ILE A 218 8.71 -2.50 -9.85
C ILE A 218 9.20 -2.06 -8.48
N ALA A 219 10.51 -1.94 -8.30
CA ALA A 219 11.17 -1.54 -7.05
C ALA A 219 12.59 -1.01 -7.34
N ASP A 220 13.25 -0.48 -6.31
CA ASP A 220 14.66 -0.08 -6.40
C ASP A 220 15.58 -1.27 -6.78
N GLU A 221 16.78 -0.97 -7.25
CA GLU A 221 17.73 -1.98 -7.75
C GLU A 221 18.14 -2.99 -6.66
N ALA A 222 18.34 -2.52 -5.43
CA ALA A 222 18.73 -3.38 -4.32
C ALA A 222 17.59 -4.32 -3.91
N CYS A 223 16.36 -3.81 -3.81
CA CYS A 223 15.16 -4.63 -3.58
C CYS A 223 14.98 -5.66 -4.71
N SER A 224 15.09 -5.23 -5.96
CA SER A 224 14.96 -6.10 -7.13
C SER A 224 16.01 -7.21 -7.17
N ALA A 225 17.26 -6.92 -6.79
CA ALA A 225 18.31 -7.93 -6.68
C ALA A 225 17.98 -8.98 -5.60
N GLN A 226 17.43 -8.54 -4.46
CA GLN A 226 17.01 -9.44 -3.38
C GLN A 226 15.82 -10.32 -3.77
N ILE A 227 14.81 -9.77 -4.46
CA ILE A 227 13.66 -10.53 -4.97
C ILE A 227 14.11 -11.61 -5.97
N LYS A 228 15.05 -11.29 -6.87
CA LYS A 228 15.59 -12.26 -7.86
C LYS A 228 16.41 -13.37 -7.20
N ALA A 229 17.08 -13.09 -6.09
CA ALA A 229 18.01 -14.02 -5.48
C ALA A 229 17.30 -15.21 -4.80
N ARG A 230 16.08 -15.03 -4.27
CA ARG A 230 15.44 -16.00 -3.37
C ARG A 230 13.92 -15.98 -3.46
N PRO A 231 13.23 -17.10 -3.20
CA PRO A 231 11.76 -17.14 -3.16
C PRO A 231 11.18 -16.22 -2.07
N VAL A 232 10.37 -15.25 -2.49
CA VAL A 232 9.77 -14.24 -1.62
C VAL A 232 8.41 -14.70 -1.08
N ALA A 233 8.21 -14.51 0.23
CA ALA A 233 6.92 -14.67 0.89
C ALA A 233 6.11 -13.36 0.83
N THR A 234 6.67 -12.25 1.30
CA THR A 234 6.02 -10.94 1.26
C THR A 234 7.05 -9.82 1.05
N VAL A 235 6.60 -8.72 0.45
CA VAL A 235 7.37 -7.48 0.32
C VAL A 235 6.48 -6.36 0.82
N THR A 236 6.96 -5.54 1.75
CA THR A 236 6.25 -4.32 2.15
C THR A 236 7.13 -3.11 1.88
N PHE A 237 6.50 -2.04 1.39
CA PHE A 237 7.14 -0.79 1.02
C PHE A 237 6.85 0.27 2.09
N GLY A 238 7.86 1.02 2.49
CA GLY A 238 7.69 2.20 3.36
C GLY A 238 7.60 3.49 2.55
N ALA A 239 7.76 4.63 3.24
CA ALA A 239 7.62 5.96 2.66
C ALA A 239 8.54 6.22 1.45
N GLU A 240 9.83 5.91 1.60
CA GLU A 240 10.84 6.19 0.60
C GLU A 240 10.92 5.09 -0.48
N TRP A 241 11.34 5.47 -1.68
CA TRP A 241 11.56 4.54 -2.81
C TRP A 241 12.47 3.36 -2.44
N ALA A 242 13.50 3.59 -1.64
CA ALA A 242 14.43 2.56 -1.16
C ALA A 242 14.03 1.95 0.20
N SER A 243 12.91 2.37 0.80
CA SER A 243 12.39 1.80 2.04
C SER A 243 11.57 0.55 1.74
N HIS A 244 12.09 -0.62 2.13
CA HIS A 244 11.42 -1.91 1.95
C HIS A 244 11.79 -2.91 3.04
N LEU A 245 10.91 -3.91 3.23
CA LEU A 245 11.18 -5.12 4.01
C LEU A 245 10.69 -6.32 3.20
N ILE A 246 11.58 -7.32 3.06
CA ILE A 246 11.32 -8.56 2.34
C ILE A 246 11.37 -9.72 3.34
N LEU A 247 10.30 -10.49 3.39
CA LEU A 247 10.24 -11.78 4.07
C LEU A 247 10.37 -12.88 3.01
N PHE A 248 11.36 -13.74 3.15
CA PHE A 248 11.56 -14.89 2.26
C PHE A 248 10.79 -16.12 2.74
N LYS A 249 10.51 -17.07 1.84
CA LYS A 249 9.77 -18.30 2.17
C LYS A 249 10.47 -19.20 3.18
N ASP A 250 11.78 -19.06 3.34
CA ASP A 250 12.57 -19.78 4.35
C ASP A 250 12.58 -19.07 5.72
N GLY A 251 11.89 -17.93 5.85
CA GLY A 251 11.79 -17.15 7.07
C GLY A 251 12.92 -16.13 7.26
N ALA A 252 13.88 -16.06 6.34
CA ALA A 252 14.86 -14.97 6.37
C ALA A 252 14.18 -13.62 6.10
N VAL A 253 14.76 -12.56 6.65
CA VAL A 253 14.27 -11.19 6.50
C VAL A 253 15.42 -10.30 6.04
N THR A 254 15.18 -9.49 5.02
CA THR A 254 16.04 -8.36 4.64
C THR A 254 15.24 -7.08 4.63
N TYR A 255 15.90 -5.96 4.88
CA TYR A 255 15.23 -4.67 4.88
C TYR A 255 16.22 -3.54 4.56
N ALA A 256 15.71 -2.45 4.01
CA ALA A 256 16.44 -1.21 3.76
C ALA A 256 15.60 -0.02 4.18
N GLN A 257 16.24 0.99 4.78
CA GLN A 257 15.64 2.27 5.19
C GLN A 257 14.33 2.19 6.02
N VAL A 258 14.15 1.12 6.79
CA VAL A 258 13.01 1.00 7.72
C VAL A 258 13.20 1.88 8.96
N PRO A 259 12.11 2.28 9.66
CA PRO A 259 12.22 3.05 10.90
C PRO A 259 13.19 2.41 11.92
N PRO A 260 14.05 3.19 12.62
CA PRO A 260 15.04 2.62 13.54
C PRO A 260 14.45 1.72 14.64
N ALA A 261 13.26 2.06 15.13
CA ALA A 261 12.54 1.25 16.10
C ALA A 261 12.09 -0.11 15.52
N CYS A 262 11.68 -0.14 14.24
CA CYS A 262 11.37 -1.37 13.51
C CYS A 262 12.62 -2.24 13.35
N ALA A 263 13.73 -1.64 12.91
CA ALA A 263 15.00 -2.34 12.74
C ALA A 263 15.52 -2.95 14.07
N ARG A 264 15.30 -2.26 15.20
CA ARG A 264 15.62 -2.77 16.53
C ARG A 264 14.72 -3.96 16.90
N ALA A 265 13.40 -3.83 16.72
CA ALA A 265 12.46 -4.92 17.00
C ALA A 265 12.77 -6.20 16.19
N LEU A 266 13.17 -6.06 14.92
CA LEU A 266 13.61 -7.17 14.07
C LEU A 266 14.88 -7.84 14.60
N ARG A 267 15.86 -7.06 15.09
CA ARG A 267 17.13 -7.57 15.63
C ARG A 267 16.96 -8.28 16.97
N GLU A 268 16.16 -7.72 17.87
CA GLU A 268 15.91 -8.30 19.20
C GLU A 268 15.22 -9.67 19.11
N ARG A 269 14.44 -9.90 18.06
CA ARG A 269 13.70 -11.14 17.81
C ARG A 269 14.40 -12.10 16.83
N ALA A 270 15.66 -11.86 16.46
CA ALA A 270 16.40 -12.70 15.51
C ALA A 270 16.79 -14.11 16.04
N SER A 271 16.33 -14.50 17.23
CA SER A 271 16.65 -15.79 17.85
C SER A 271 15.91 -16.97 17.20
N PRO A 272 16.55 -18.14 16.98
CA PRO A 272 16.08 -19.12 16.02
C PRO A 272 15.20 -20.21 16.64
N ALA A 273 13.88 -20.02 16.59
CA ALA A 273 12.86 -21.07 16.40
C ALA A 273 11.45 -20.46 16.41
N ASP A 274 11.15 -19.69 17.45
CA ASP A 274 9.77 -19.31 17.77
C ASP A 274 9.40 -17.88 17.33
N ALA A 275 10.39 -17.01 17.11
CA ALA A 275 10.18 -15.61 16.71
C ALA A 275 10.28 -15.38 15.19
N ARG A 276 9.94 -16.38 14.37
CA ARG A 276 9.96 -16.22 12.90
C ARG A 276 8.95 -15.16 12.48
N LEU A 277 9.39 -14.16 11.72
CA LEU A 277 8.51 -13.16 11.16
C LEU A 277 7.54 -13.83 10.18
N ARG A 278 6.25 -13.57 10.35
CA ARG A 278 5.15 -14.14 9.57
C ARG A 278 4.58 -13.13 8.57
N ASP A 279 4.36 -11.90 9.03
CA ASP A 279 3.91 -10.80 8.17
C ASP A 279 4.49 -9.48 8.70
N ALA A 280 4.52 -8.48 7.82
CA ALA A 280 4.99 -7.15 8.14
C ALA A 280 4.26 -6.10 7.30
N ALA A 281 4.18 -4.90 7.84
CA ALA A 281 3.67 -3.74 7.13
C ALA A 281 4.51 -2.52 7.47
N LEU A 282 4.83 -1.73 6.45
CA LEU A 282 5.41 -0.41 6.55
C LEU A 282 4.40 0.60 6.01
N GLY A 283 4.30 1.75 6.66
CA GLY A 283 3.42 2.84 6.29
C GLY A 283 4.17 4.06 5.76
N PRO A 284 3.47 4.92 5.00
CA PRO A 284 4.07 6.11 4.39
C PRO A 284 4.43 7.20 5.39
N ALA A 285 3.92 7.19 6.62
CA ALA A 285 4.29 8.13 7.68
C ALA A 285 5.28 7.53 8.69
N GLY A 286 5.98 6.45 8.30
CA GLY A 286 6.92 5.75 9.17
C GLY A 286 6.25 4.80 10.16
N GLU A 287 4.96 4.49 9.96
CA GLU A 287 4.29 3.44 10.69
C GLU A 287 4.89 2.07 10.35
N TRP A 288 4.87 1.17 11.32
CA TRP A 288 5.29 -0.20 11.08
C TRP A 288 4.57 -1.17 12.01
N TRP A 289 4.37 -2.38 11.51
CA TRP A 289 3.81 -3.50 12.25
C TRP A 289 4.51 -4.79 11.83
N LEU A 290 4.80 -5.65 12.80
CA LEU A 290 5.46 -6.94 12.65
C LEU A 290 4.61 -7.99 13.36
N ALA A 291 4.27 -9.08 12.67
CA ALA A 291 3.67 -10.25 13.28
C ALA A 291 4.62 -11.45 13.23
N TYR A 292 4.72 -12.15 14.35
CA TYR A 292 5.57 -13.32 14.51
C TYR A 292 4.74 -14.61 14.50
N ALA A 293 5.41 -15.74 14.23
CA ALA A 293 4.79 -17.06 14.18
C ALA A 293 4.27 -17.54 15.55
N ASP A 294 4.84 -17.05 16.65
CA ASP A 294 4.36 -17.28 18.02
C ASP A 294 3.04 -16.54 18.36
N GLY A 295 2.48 -15.79 17.40
CA GLY A 295 1.25 -15.01 17.56
C GLY A 295 1.46 -13.63 18.18
N THR A 296 2.68 -13.32 18.65
CA THR A 296 3.00 -11.97 19.16
C THR A 296 3.15 -10.97 18.01
N CYS A 297 3.01 -9.69 18.33
CA CYS A 297 3.25 -8.62 17.37
C CYS A 297 4.01 -7.45 18.02
N ALA A 298 4.63 -6.63 17.17
CA ALA A 298 5.29 -5.39 17.55
C ALA A 298 4.93 -4.29 16.55
N TRP A 299 4.75 -3.06 17.02
CA TRP A 299 4.39 -1.94 16.16
C TRP A 299 4.95 -0.63 16.69
N GLY A 300 4.98 0.38 15.84
CA GLY A 300 5.40 1.72 16.20
C GLY A 300 5.08 2.74 15.11
N GLY A 301 5.13 4.02 15.45
CA GLY A 301 4.76 5.11 14.54
C GLY A 301 3.27 5.19 14.21
N VAL A 302 2.43 4.29 14.72
CA VAL A 302 0.99 4.25 14.42
C VAL A 302 0.21 5.33 15.18
N GLY A 303 -0.86 5.83 14.58
CA GLY A 303 -1.79 6.76 15.23
C GLY A 303 -2.56 6.13 16.40
N ALA A 304 -3.05 6.98 17.32
CA ALA A 304 -3.70 6.54 18.57
C ALA A 304 -4.88 5.58 18.37
N GLN A 305 -5.64 5.72 17.28
CA GLN A 305 -6.76 4.84 16.97
C GLN A 305 -6.30 3.42 16.63
N LEU A 306 -5.27 3.28 15.80
CA LEU A 306 -4.71 1.97 15.46
C LEU A 306 -3.98 1.36 16.66
N ASP A 307 -3.25 2.16 17.44
CA ASP A 307 -2.61 1.69 18.68
C ASP A 307 -3.65 1.10 19.64
N ALA A 308 -4.77 1.80 19.86
CA ALA A 308 -5.86 1.31 20.70
C ALA A 308 -6.47 0.00 20.16
N ALA A 309 -6.69 -0.09 18.84
CA ALA A 309 -7.21 -1.31 18.21
C ALA A 309 -6.25 -2.51 18.37
N LEU A 310 -4.96 -2.31 18.11
CA LEU A 310 -3.92 -3.34 18.26
C LEU A 310 -3.83 -3.81 19.72
N ARG A 311 -3.81 -2.88 20.69
CA ARG A 311 -3.79 -3.21 22.12
C ARG A 311 -5.04 -3.96 22.57
N ALA A 312 -6.21 -3.59 22.05
CA ALA A 312 -7.46 -4.28 22.37
C ALA A 312 -7.42 -5.75 21.92
N HIS A 313 -6.87 -6.02 20.71
CA HIS A 313 -6.68 -7.38 20.24
C HIS A 313 -5.65 -8.15 21.07
N ASP A 314 -4.49 -7.55 21.35
CA ASP A 314 -3.42 -8.16 22.15
C ASP A 314 -3.90 -8.52 23.57
N THR A 315 -4.55 -7.58 24.25
CA THR A 315 -5.10 -7.76 25.62
C THR A 315 -6.15 -8.87 25.66
N ALA A 316 -6.95 -8.99 24.61
CA ALA A 316 -8.00 -9.98 24.54
C ALA A 316 -7.51 -11.35 24.05
N GLY A 317 -6.22 -11.52 23.76
CA GLY A 317 -5.67 -12.76 23.20
C GLY A 317 -6.16 -13.05 21.77
N GLY A 318 -6.59 -12.01 21.06
CA GLY A 318 -6.94 -12.10 19.64
C GLY A 318 -5.69 -12.04 18.77
N GLU A 319 -5.74 -12.70 17.62
CA GLU A 319 -4.61 -12.75 16.70
C GLU A 319 -4.85 -11.79 15.54
N VAL A 320 -4.04 -10.73 15.44
CA VAL A 320 -4.03 -9.83 14.28
C VAL A 320 -3.30 -10.53 13.14
N THR A 321 -4.00 -10.81 12.05
CA THR A 321 -3.48 -11.59 10.91
C THR A 321 -2.89 -10.71 9.82
N CYS A 322 -3.31 -9.44 9.74
CA CYS A 322 -2.87 -8.52 8.70
C CYS A 322 -3.10 -7.07 9.16
N VAL A 323 -2.12 -6.21 8.92
CA VAL A 323 -2.26 -4.75 8.95
C VAL A 323 -1.76 -4.20 7.62
N ARG A 324 -2.48 -3.28 7.00
CA ARG A 324 -2.04 -2.55 5.80
C ARG A 324 -2.22 -1.07 6.04
N PHE A 325 -1.18 -0.30 5.76
CA PHE A 325 -1.17 1.15 5.87
C PHE A 325 -1.45 1.76 4.50
N GLY A 326 -2.26 2.81 4.47
CA GLY A 326 -2.46 3.66 3.32
C GLY A 326 -2.03 5.10 3.62
N VAL A 327 -2.25 6.00 2.67
CA VAL A 327 -1.96 7.43 2.83
C VAL A 327 -2.93 8.07 3.83
N GLY A 328 -2.48 9.16 4.48
CA GLY A 328 -3.32 9.97 5.35
C GLY A 328 -3.66 9.31 6.69
N GLY A 329 -2.82 8.37 7.15
CA GLY A 329 -3.07 7.61 8.38
C GLY A 329 -4.19 6.58 8.24
N THR A 330 -4.56 6.23 7.00
CA THR A 330 -5.55 5.18 6.75
C THR A 330 -4.94 3.80 6.96
N TRP A 331 -5.75 2.87 7.43
CA TRP A 331 -5.31 1.51 7.67
C TRP A 331 -6.45 0.49 7.57
N VAL A 332 -6.07 -0.74 7.25
CA VAL A 332 -6.93 -1.92 7.31
C VAL A 332 -6.28 -2.90 8.27
N LEU A 333 -7.06 -3.38 9.23
CA LEU A 333 -6.68 -4.41 10.18
C LEU A 333 -7.59 -5.61 10.01
N ARG A 334 -7.00 -6.79 9.83
CA ARG A 334 -7.72 -8.08 9.89
C ARG A 334 -7.26 -8.83 11.13
N ALA A 335 -8.21 -9.28 11.93
CA ALA A 335 -7.95 -10.10 13.11
C ALA A 335 -8.86 -11.32 13.12
N SER A 336 -8.38 -12.41 13.70
CA SER A 336 -9.22 -13.57 13.98
C SER A 336 -9.87 -13.40 15.35
N GLU A 337 -11.19 -13.61 15.40
CA GLU A 337 -12.03 -13.66 16.60
C GLU A 337 -11.86 -15.02 17.29
N ARG A 338 -10.65 -15.29 17.77
CA ARG A 338 -10.43 -16.45 18.63
C ARG A 338 -10.85 -16.22 20.08
N SER A 339 -11.24 -15.00 20.46
CA SER A 339 -11.54 -14.66 21.85
C SER A 339 -12.85 -13.88 22.01
N ASP A 340 -13.72 -14.36 22.89
CA ASP A 340 -14.94 -13.67 23.31
C ASP A 340 -14.65 -12.31 23.97
N ALA A 341 -13.44 -12.11 24.51
CA ALA A 341 -13.02 -10.82 25.06
C ALA A 341 -12.85 -9.76 23.97
N VAL A 342 -12.31 -10.13 22.79
CA VAL A 342 -12.23 -9.22 21.63
C VAL A 342 -13.64 -8.79 21.22
N ARG A 343 -14.58 -9.75 21.22
CA ARG A 343 -15.99 -9.50 20.89
C ARG A 343 -16.66 -8.53 21.87
N ALA A 344 -16.31 -8.59 23.15
CA ALA A 344 -16.84 -7.68 24.16
C ALA A 344 -16.25 -6.25 24.02
N LEU A 345 -14.94 -6.14 23.79
CA LEU A 345 -14.24 -4.87 23.60
C LEU A 345 -14.73 -4.11 22.36
N LEU A 346 -14.86 -4.80 21.21
CA LEU A 346 -15.36 -4.18 19.98
C LEU A 346 -16.83 -3.74 20.08
N ARG A 347 -17.62 -4.29 21.01
CA ARG A 347 -18.99 -3.81 21.29
C ARG A 347 -19.03 -2.54 22.14
N ALA A 348 -17.97 -2.27 22.90
CA ALA A 348 -17.90 -1.15 23.83
C ALA A 348 -17.24 0.10 23.23
N ALA A 349 -16.60 -0.02 22.06
CA ALA A 349 -16.04 1.12 21.35
C ALA A 349 -17.17 1.99 20.75
N PRO A 350 -17.20 3.30 21.05
CA PRO A 350 -18.29 4.22 20.68
C PRO A 350 -18.35 4.56 19.19
#